data_AF-A0A965UML5-F1
#
_entry.id   AF-A0A965UML5-F1
#
_cell.length_a   1.000
_cell.length_b   1.000
_cell.length_c   1.000
_cell.angle_alpha   90.00
_cell.angle_beta   90.00
_cell.angle_gamma   90.00
#
_symmetry.space_group_name_H-M   'P 1'
#
loop_
_entity.id
_entity.type
_entity.pdbx_description
1 polymer ?
#
loop_
_entity_poly.entity_id
_entity_poly.type
_entity_poly.pdbx_seq_one_letter_code
_entity_poly.pdbx_strand_id
1 'polypeptide(L)'
;MFDHYATQSIAQRLAVNGCKMEDVSGQQFYQACGDLLDAIVAKRITHSGQPEFVESMNNCAAKTNEGSFRIIRRQSAGCIAAAISLAMIVHKMSQPVSIPQIMAV
;
A
#
# COMPACT_ATOMS: atom_id res chain seq x y z
N MET A 1 -6.70 9.96 14.22
CA MET A 1 -5.67 9.21 14.98
C MET A 1 -4.83 8.47 13.95
N PHE A 2 -3.72 9.08 13.55
CA PHE A 2 -2.76 8.54 12.59
C PHE A 2 -1.67 7.89 13.45
N ASP A 3 -1.79 6.59 13.68
CA ASP A 3 -0.97 5.92 14.70
C ASP A 3 0.27 5.30 14.04
N HIS A 4 1.24 6.17 13.72
CA HIS A 4 2.58 5.75 13.28
C HIS A 4 3.27 4.90 14.36
N TYR A 5 2.96 5.18 15.63
CA TYR A 5 3.60 4.56 16.80
C TYR A 5 3.07 3.16 17.14
N ALA A 6 1.80 2.85 16.86
CA ALA A 6 1.17 1.57 17.21
C ALA A 6 1.82 0.38 16.51
N THR A 7 2.20 0.54 15.24
CA THR A 7 2.86 -0.51 14.47
C THR A 7 4.38 -0.38 14.46
N GLN A 8 4.95 0.74 14.94
CA GLN A 8 6.39 0.98 14.94
C GLN A 8 7.15 -0.08 15.75
N SER A 9 6.64 -0.45 16.93
CA SER A 9 7.27 -1.46 17.79
C SER A 9 7.33 -2.85 17.13
N ILE A 10 6.28 -3.22 16.38
CA ILE A 10 6.21 -4.47 15.63
C ILE A 10 7.19 -4.42 14.45
N ALA A 11 7.17 -3.33 13.67
CA ALA A 11 8.09 -3.14 12.55
C ALA A 11 9.55 -3.19 13.01
N GLN A 12 9.89 -2.56 14.13
CA GLN A 12 11.23 -2.61 14.70
C GLN A 12 11.65 -4.03 15.08
N ARG A 13 10.76 -4.82 15.68
CA ARG A 13 11.04 -6.24 15.99
C ARG A 13 11.31 -7.05 14.72
N LEU A 14 10.49 -6.87 13.68
CA LEU A 14 10.73 -7.54 12.39
C LEU A 14 12.07 -7.11 11.78
N ALA A 15 12.43 -5.83 11.83
CA ALA A 15 13.70 -5.32 11.33
C ALA A 15 14.90 -5.94 12.07
N VAL A 16 14.84 -6.07 13.39
CA VAL A 16 15.89 -6.72 14.20
C VAL A 16 16.03 -8.21 13.85
N ASN A 17 14.93 -8.87 13.43
CA ASN A 17 14.95 -10.26 12.98
C ASN A 17 15.36 -10.41 11.50
N GLY A 18 15.87 -9.35 10.86
CA GLY A 18 16.38 -9.39 9.49
C GLY A 18 15.33 -9.20 8.40
N CYS A 19 14.08 -8.89 8.75
CA CYS A 19 13.06 -8.55 7.76
C CYS A 19 13.23 -7.10 7.29
N LYS A 20 13.30 -6.88 5.97
CA LYS A 20 13.33 -5.53 5.41
C LYS A 20 11.99 -4.84 5.67
N MET A 21 12.03 -3.72 6.38
CA MET A 21 10.85 -2.90 6.67
C MET A 21 10.93 -1.59 5.91
N GLU A 22 9.83 -1.20 5.27
CA GLU A 22 9.68 0.08 4.61
C GLU A 22 8.40 0.76 5.09
N ASP A 23 8.49 2.05 5.41
CA ASP A 23 7.33 2.84 5.80
C ASP A 23 6.63 3.40 4.55
N VAL A 24 5.32 3.19 4.47
CA VAL A 24 4.45 3.76 3.44
C VAL A 24 3.28 4.42 4.15
N SER A 25 3.57 5.59 4.72
CA SER A 25 2.64 6.35 5.53
C SER A 25 2.37 7.74 4.93
N GLY A 26 1.25 8.35 5.32
CA GLY A 26 0.91 9.72 4.98
C GLY A 26 0.68 9.91 3.49
N GLN A 27 1.38 10.87 2.90
CA GLN A 27 1.26 11.19 1.48
C GLN A 27 1.70 10.04 0.56
N GLN A 28 2.71 9.23 0.97
CA GLN A 28 3.14 8.06 0.19
C GLN A 28 2.02 7.03 0.09
N PHE A 29 1.23 6.85 1.15
CA PHE A 29 0.07 5.96 1.10
C PHE A 29 -1.02 6.48 0.16
N TYR A 30 -1.18 7.80 0.06
CA TYR A 30 -2.15 8.39 -0.88
C TYR A 30 -1.71 8.17 -2.32
N GLN A 31 -0.43 8.35 -2.62
CA GLN A 31 0.14 8.01 -3.92
C GLN A 31 -0.05 6.52 -4.22
N ALA A 32 0.24 5.65 -3.25
CA ALA A 32 0.07 4.20 -3.40
C ALA A 32 -1.37 3.79 -3.74
N CYS A 33 -2.37 4.48 -3.18
CA CYS A 33 -3.77 4.25 -3.54
C CYS A 33 -4.07 4.64 -5.00
N GLY A 34 -3.50 5.77 -5.46
CA GLY A 34 -3.61 6.20 -6.86
C GLY A 34 -2.93 5.22 -7.82
N ASP A 35 -1.70 4.82 -7.53
CA ASP A 35 -0.94 3.88 -8.35
C ASP A 35 -1.65 2.52 -8.47
N LEU A 36 -2.30 2.07 -7.38
CA LEU A 36 -3.13 0.86 -7.41
C LEU A 36 -4.35 1.03 -8.33
N LEU A 37 -5.06 2.15 -8.22
CA LEU A 37 -6.21 2.43 -9.10
C LEU A 37 -5.78 2.44 -10.57
N ASP A 38 -4.68 3.12 -10.87
CA ASP A 38 -4.12 3.19 -12.22
C ASP A 38 -3.71 1.80 -12.72
N ALA A 39 -3.12 0.96 -11.85
CA ALA A 39 -2.76 -0.40 -12.20
C ALA A 39 -3.98 -1.29 -12.48
N ILE A 40 -5.08 -1.12 -11.74
CA ILE A 40 -6.35 -1.82 -11.95
C ILE A 40 -6.99 -1.38 -13.27
N VAL A 41 -7.12 -0.07 -13.51
CA VAL A 41 -7.74 0.49 -14.71
C VAL A 41 -6.94 0.11 -15.97
N ALA A 42 -5.61 0.16 -15.88
CA ALA A 42 -4.71 -0.25 -16.96
C ALA A 42 -4.57 -1.78 -17.09
N LYS A 43 -5.23 -2.57 -16.23
CA LYS A 43 -5.16 -4.04 -16.20
C LYS A 43 -3.73 -4.59 -16.12
N ARG A 44 -2.84 -3.89 -15.39
CA ARG A 44 -1.44 -4.28 -15.18
C ARG A 44 -1.25 -5.33 -14.08
N ILE A 45 -2.30 -5.61 -13.31
CA ILE A 45 -2.29 -6.60 -12.22
C ILE A 45 -3.33 -7.67 -12.46
N THR A 46 -3.06 -8.89 -12.00
CA THR A 46 -3.96 -10.04 -12.05
C THR A 46 -3.75 -10.87 -10.80
N HIS A 47 -4.82 -11.43 -10.25
CA HIS A 47 -4.79 -12.33 -9.12
C HIS A 47 -5.60 -13.60 -9.44
N SER A 48 -5.35 -14.70 -8.74
CA SER A 48 -5.95 -16.01 -9.03
C SER A 48 -7.39 -16.19 -8.52
N GLY A 49 -8.07 -15.10 -8.14
CA GLY A 49 -9.45 -15.16 -7.65
C GLY A 49 -9.62 -15.67 -6.22
N GLN A 50 -8.63 -15.51 -5.32
CA GLN A 50 -8.78 -15.94 -3.93
C GLN A 50 -9.98 -15.23 -3.26
N PRO A 51 -10.94 -15.95 -2.64
CA PRO A 51 -12.16 -15.36 -2.10
C PRO A 51 -11.92 -14.28 -1.05
N GLU A 52 -10.98 -14.48 -0.13
CA GLU A 52 -10.66 -13.55 0.95
C GLU A 52 -10.07 -12.25 0.40
N PHE A 53 -9.28 -12.36 -0.67
CA PHE A 53 -8.72 -11.20 -1.35
C PHE A 53 -9.81 -10.41 -2.08
N VAL A 54 -10.68 -11.10 -2.81
CA VAL A 54 -11.84 -10.48 -3.49
C VAL A 54 -12.74 -9.79 -2.49
N GLU A 55 -13.05 -10.44 -1.38
CA GLU A 55 -13.85 -9.85 -0.31
C GLU A 55 -13.18 -8.62 0.28
N SER A 56 -11.87 -8.66 0.55
CA SER A 56 -11.11 -7.52 1.08
C SER A 56 -11.13 -6.32 0.13
N MET A 57 -11.05 -6.57 -1.19
CA MET A 57 -11.17 -5.54 -2.21
C MET A 57 -12.59 -4.98 -2.31
N ASN A 58 -13.62 -5.82 -2.24
CA ASN A 58 -15.03 -5.40 -2.29
C ASN A 58 -15.47 -4.65 -1.03
N ASN A 59 -14.90 -4.99 0.13
CA ASN A 59 -15.15 -4.29 1.40
C ASN A 59 -14.52 -2.88 1.43
N CYS A 60 -13.64 -2.56 0.49
CA CYS A 60 -12.86 -1.34 0.49
C CYS A 60 -13.72 -0.11 0.12
N ALA A 61 -13.95 0.77 1.09
CA ALA A 61 -14.46 2.10 0.82
C ALA A 61 -13.34 3.01 0.30
N ALA A 62 -13.62 3.75 -0.76
CA ALA A 62 -12.72 4.76 -1.30
C ALA A 62 -13.31 6.15 -1.13
N LYS A 63 -12.47 7.11 -0.74
CA LYS A 63 -12.81 8.53 -0.86
C LYS A 63 -12.35 9.04 -2.19
N THR A 64 -13.30 9.55 -2.96
CA THR A 64 -13.10 10.25 -4.21
C THR A 64 -13.35 11.74 -3.96
N ASN A 65 -12.29 12.55 -4.05
CA ASN A 65 -12.39 13.99 -4.22
C ASN A 65 -11.90 14.34 -5.64
N GLU A 66 -12.14 15.56 -6.13
CA GLU A 66 -11.86 16.00 -7.52
C GLU A 66 -10.41 15.85 -8.03
N GLY A 67 -9.49 15.33 -7.22
CA GLY A 67 -8.15 14.93 -7.67
C GLY A 67 -7.47 13.92 -6.73
N SER A 68 -8.23 13.15 -5.95
CA SER A 68 -7.62 12.21 -5.00
C SER A 68 -8.48 10.97 -4.77
N PHE A 69 -7.88 9.81 -4.99
CA PHE A 69 -8.41 8.50 -4.61
C PHE A 69 -7.62 7.95 -3.43
N ARG A 70 -8.32 7.56 -2.36
CA ARG A 70 -7.67 6.86 -1.23
C ARG A 70 -8.59 5.84 -0.59
N ILE A 71 -8.01 4.72 -0.20
CA ILE A 71 -8.65 3.67 0.60
C ILE A 71 -8.91 4.21 2.02
N ILE A 72 -10.13 4.07 2.55
CA ILE A 72 -10.51 4.53 3.89
C ILE A 72 -11.04 3.38 4.75
N ARG A 73 -10.23 2.95 5.71
CA ARG A 73 -10.60 1.91 6.68
C ARG A 73 -11.90 2.19 7.44
N ARG A 74 -12.12 3.42 7.88
CA ARG A 74 -13.28 3.77 8.72
C ARG A 74 -14.63 3.58 8.03
N GLN A 75 -14.67 3.69 6.71
CA GLN A 75 -15.91 3.56 5.93
C GLN A 75 -16.05 2.18 5.27
N SER A 76 -15.03 1.34 5.37
CA SER A 76 -15.02 0.00 4.79
C SER A 76 -15.91 -0.96 5.58
N ALA A 77 -16.55 -1.89 4.87
CA ALA A 77 -17.53 -2.82 5.43
C ALA A 77 -16.90 -4.05 6.13
N GLY A 78 -15.58 -4.14 6.21
CA GLY A 78 -14.89 -5.30 6.77
C GLY A 78 -13.36 -5.19 6.76
N CYS A 79 -12.70 -6.35 6.77
CA CYS A 79 -11.24 -6.41 6.75
C CYS A 79 -10.69 -5.99 5.38
N ILE A 80 -9.97 -4.87 5.35
CA ILE A 80 -9.34 -4.33 4.13
C ILE A 80 -7.82 -4.45 4.14
N ALA A 81 -7.27 -5.33 4.97
CA ALA A 81 -5.83 -5.49 5.13
C ALA A 81 -5.17 -5.86 3.79
N ALA A 82 -5.75 -6.78 3.03
CA ALA A 82 -5.19 -7.23 1.76
C ALA A 82 -5.19 -6.11 0.70
N ALA A 83 -6.25 -5.30 0.64
CA ALA A 83 -6.32 -4.14 -0.26
C ALA A 83 -5.26 -3.08 0.07
N ILE A 84 -5.08 -2.76 1.37
CA ILE A 84 -4.03 -1.83 1.82
C ILE A 84 -2.64 -2.35 1.50
N SER A 85 -2.36 -3.62 1.80
CA SER A 85 -1.07 -4.25 1.52
C SER A 85 -0.77 -4.27 0.02
N LEU A 86 -1.76 -4.57 -0.81
CA LEU A 86 -1.60 -4.55 -2.26
C LEU A 86 -1.25 -3.16 -2.77
N ALA A 87 -1.92 -2.11 -2.27
CA ALA A 87 -1.59 -0.74 -2.65
C ALA A 87 -0.12 -0.39 -2.38
N MET A 88 0.37 -0.77 -1.19
CA MET A 88 1.76 -0.54 -0.81
C MET A 88 2.75 -1.32 -1.70
N ILE A 89 2.43 -2.58 -2.03
CA ILE A 89 3.25 -3.41 -2.90
C ILE A 89 3.31 -2.82 -4.30
N VAL A 90 2.17 -2.47 -4.90
CA VAL A 90 2.10 -1.89 -6.25
C VAL A 90 2.89 -0.59 -6.33
N HIS A 91 2.76 0.27 -5.32
CA HIS A 91 3.54 1.50 -5.23
C HIS A 91 5.04 1.22 -5.26
N LYS A 92 5.52 0.33 -4.38
CA LYS A 92 6.94 -0.01 -4.29
C LYS A 92 7.48 -0.70 -5.54
N MET A 93 6.68 -1.55 -6.18
CA MET A 93 7.04 -2.18 -7.45
C MET A 93 7.04 -1.19 -8.64
N SER A 94 6.33 -0.08 -8.52
CA SER A 94 6.29 0.96 -9.56
C SER A 94 7.43 2.00 -9.41
N GLN A 95 8.17 1.98 -8.30
CA GLN A 95 9.32 2.85 -8.11
C GLN A 95 10.48 2.44 -9.04
N PRO A 96 11.25 3.41 -9.56
CA PRO A 96 12.39 3.09 -10.40
C PRO A 96 13.41 2.25 -9.61
N VAL A 97 13.97 1.24 -10.27
CA VAL A 97 15.01 0.39 -9.67
C VAL A 97 16.20 1.28 -9.33
N SER A 98 16.61 1.29 -8.06
CA SER A 98 17.78 2.05 -7.61
C SER A 98 19.04 1.44 -8.23
N ILE A 99 19.63 2.15 -9.19
CA ILE A 99 20.94 1.79 -9.75
C ILE A 99 22.00 2.44 -8.86
N PRO A 100 22.94 1.69 -8.28
CA PRO A 100 24.00 2.27 -7.45
C PRO A 100 24.82 3.26 -8.29
N GLN A 101 24.88 4.52 -7.86
CA GLN A 101 25.73 5.56 -8.44
C GLN A 101 26.97 5.70 -7.56
N ILE A 102 28.17 5.58 -8.15
CA ILE A 102 29.42 5.91 -7.47
C ILE A 102 29.52 7.43 -7.43
N MET A 103 29.24 8.02 -6.27
CA MET A 103 29.49 9.44 -6.04
C MET A 103 30.97 9.60 -5.67
N ALA A 104 31.80 10.02 -6.62
CA ALA A 104 33.16 10.45 -6.33
C ALA A 104 33.09 11.77 -5.53
N VAL A 105 33.55 11.74 -4.29
CA VAL A 105 33.86 12.92 -3.47
C VAL A 105 35.29 13.34 -3.74
#